data_AF-A0A1B3LUU5-F1
#
_entry.id   AF-A0A1B3LUU5-F1
#
_cell.length_a   1.000
_cell.length_b   1.000
_cell.length_c   1.000
_cell.angle_alpha   90.00
_cell.angle_beta   90.00
_cell.angle_gamma   90.00
#
_symmetry.space_group_name_H-M   'P 1'
#
loop_
_entity.id
_entity.type
_entity.pdbx_description
1 polymer ?
#
loop_
_entity_poly.entity_id
_entity_poly.type
_entity_poly.pdbx_seq_one_letter_code
_entity_poly.pdbx_strand_id
1 'polypeptide(L)'
;MAMDKDVMKMRAVTALPLPAGKVVELKPGSYHVMLMDLKGPVKAGDVVPVTLVLESKDGLRSTLEVKATARPLGNAAAAAPAAAPHGQHKH
;
A
#
# COMPACT_ATOMS: atom_id res chain seq x y z
N MET A 1 11.17 2.26 -6.06
CA MET A 1 10.72 2.95 -7.28
C MET A 1 11.92 3.13 -8.20
N ALA A 2 11.79 2.87 -9.50
CA ALA A 2 12.76 3.27 -10.51
C ALA A 2 12.05 4.22 -11.48
N MET A 3 12.63 5.40 -11.72
CA MET A 3 12.16 6.35 -12.73
C MET A 3 12.56 5.80 -14.10
N ASP A 4 11.59 5.53 -14.96
CA ASP A 4 11.84 5.18 -16.37
C ASP A 4 10.93 6.09 -17.20
N LYS A 5 11.51 7.17 -17.75
CA LYS A 5 10.83 8.13 -18.64
C LYS A 5 9.52 8.70 -18.03
N ASP A 6 9.63 9.40 -16.91
CA ASP A 6 8.52 10.14 -16.24
C ASP A 6 7.34 9.32 -15.71
N VAL A 7 7.34 7.99 -15.85
CA VAL A 7 6.27 7.12 -15.33
C VAL A 7 6.75 6.37 -14.09
N MET A 8 6.03 6.55 -12.96
CA MET A 8 6.20 5.69 -11.80
C MET A 8 5.73 4.27 -12.13
N LYS A 9 6.69 3.35 -12.33
CA LYS A 9 6.39 1.93 -12.55
C LYS A 9 6.40 1.17 -11.23
N MET A 10 5.28 0.49 -10.94
CA MET A 10 5.21 -0.52 -9.88
C MET A 10 5.93 -1.79 -10.36
N ARG A 11 6.77 -2.38 -9.49
CA ARG A 11 7.46 -3.65 -9.79
C ARG A 11 7.11 -4.65 -8.68
N ALA A 12 6.59 -5.81 -9.07
CA ALA A 12 6.42 -6.92 -8.14
C ALA A 12 7.79 -7.45 -7.70
N VAL A 13 7.94 -7.69 -6.39
CA VAL A 13 9.11 -8.33 -5.80
C VAL A 13 8.68 -9.66 -5.20
N THR A 14 9.54 -10.68 -5.29
CA THR A 14 9.24 -12.03 -4.80
C THR A 14 9.26 -12.13 -3.28
N ALA A 15 10.11 -11.36 -2.63
CA ALA A 15 10.21 -11.25 -1.18
C ALA A 15 10.68 -9.86 -0.77
N LEU A 16 10.32 -9.46 0.46
CA LEU A 16 10.76 -8.20 1.06
C LEU A 16 11.73 -8.50 2.20
N PRO A 17 13.00 -8.09 2.11
CA PRO A 17 13.96 -8.27 3.21
C PRO A 17 13.52 -7.51 4.46
N LEU A 18 13.52 -8.18 5.61
CA LEU A 18 13.24 -7.59 6.93
C LEU A 18 14.52 -7.55 7.77
N PRO A 19 15.35 -6.49 7.65
CA PRO A 19 16.57 -6.36 8.45
C PRO A 19 16.27 -6.17 9.94
N ALA A 20 17.00 -6.88 10.80
CA ALA A 20 16.85 -6.78 12.25
C ALA A 20 17.10 -5.33 12.73
N GLY A 21 16.23 -4.85 13.62
CA GLY A 21 16.32 -3.49 14.18
C GLY A 21 15.94 -2.37 13.21
N LYS A 22 15.45 -2.69 12.00
CA LYS A 22 14.96 -1.69 11.04
C LYS A 22 13.49 -1.91 10.75
N VAL A 23 12.73 -0.82 10.85
CA VAL A 23 11.32 -0.80 10.42
C VAL A 23 11.28 -0.73 8.90
N VAL A 24 10.53 -1.65 8.29
CA VAL A 24 10.23 -1.62 6.85
C VAL A 24 8.79 -1.14 6.69
N GLU A 25 8.64 0.07 6.18
CA GLU A 25 7.32 0.69 6.00
C GLU A 25 6.66 0.25 4.70
N LEU A 26 5.42 -0.22 4.80
CA LEU A 26 4.53 -0.40 3.66
C LEU A 26 3.64 0.85 3.52
N LYS A 27 3.91 1.68 2.52
CA LYS A 27 3.15 2.91 2.27
C LYS A 27 3.05 3.23 0.78
N PRO A 28 2.01 3.97 0.35
CA PRO A 28 1.92 4.47 -1.01
C PRO A 28 3.19 5.25 -1.39
N GLY A 29 3.73 4.99 -2.58
CA GLY A 29 5.02 5.55 -3.04
C GLY A 29 6.26 4.74 -2.64
N SER A 30 6.12 3.75 -1.75
CA SER A 30 7.16 2.78 -1.38
C SER A 30 6.66 1.35 -1.64
N TYR A 31 7.07 0.39 -0.82
CA TYR A 31 6.54 -0.96 -0.80
C TYR A 31 5.05 -0.95 -0.44
N HIS A 32 4.26 -1.73 -1.17
CA HIS A 32 2.85 -1.94 -0.93
C HIS A 32 2.49 -3.38 -1.30
N VAL A 33 1.43 -3.90 -0.68
CA VAL A 33 0.86 -5.20 -1.04
C VAL A 33 -0.26 -4.95 -2.03
N MET A 34 -0.17 -5.58 -3.20
CA MET A 34 -1.22 -5.52 -4.21
C MET A 34 -2.17 -6.69 -4.00
N LEU A 35 -3.46 -6.39 -3.83
CA LEU A 35 -4.52 -7.39 -3.80
C LEU A 35 -5.04 -7.57 -5.23
N MET A 36 -4.93 -8.79 -5.77
CA MET A 36 -5.45 -9.15 -7.09
C MET A 36 -6.68 -10.04 -6.96
N ASP A 37 -7.49 -10.12 -8.03
CA ASP A 37 -8.66 -11.02 -8.12
C ASP A 37 -9.64 -10.90 -6.94
N LEU A 38 -9.93 -9.65 -6.55
CA LEU A 38 -10.91 -9.37 -5.51
C LEU A 38 -12.30 -9.87 -5.95
N LYS A 39 -12.96 -10.64 -5.08
CA LYS A 39 -14.32 -11.16 -5.32
C LYS A 39 -15.41 -10.08 -5.32
N GLY A 40 -15.06 -8.85 -4.94
CA GLY A 40 -15.96 -7.72 -4.88
C GLY A 40 -15.20 -6.42 -4.60
N PRO A 41 -15.88 -5.26 -4.71
CA PRO A 41 -15.26 -3.97 -4.43
C PRO A 41 -14.90 -3.85 -2.94
N VAL A 42 -13.69 -3.34 -2.66
CA VAL A 42 -13.26 -2.98 -1.30
C VAL A 42 -13.68 -1.55 -1.02
N LYS A 43 -14.47 -1.32 0.03
CA LYS A 43 -14.97 -0.01 0.43
C LYS A 43 -14.13 0.56 1.57
N ALA A 44 -14.16 1.89 1.72
CA ALA A 44 -13.51 2.55 2.84
C ALA A 44 -14.11 2.06 4.17
N GLY A 45 -13.25 1.72 5.13
CA GLY A 45 -13.65 1.16 6.42
C GLY A 45 -13.76 -0.36 6.45
N ASP A 46 -13.74 -1.04 5.28
CA ASP A 46 -13.75 -2.50 5.24
C ASP A 46 -12.48 -3.05 5.90
N VAL A 47 -12.62 -4.14 6.65
CA VAL A 47 -11.47 -4.85 7.23
C VAL A 47 -11.14 -6.01 6.31
N VAL A 48 -9.98 -5.93 5.67
CA VAL A 48 -9.44 -7.00 4.82
C VAL A 48 -8.46 -7.82 5.66
N PRO A 49 -8.79 -9.06 6.03
CA PRO A 49 -7.83 -9.95 6.67
C PRO A 49 -6.75 -10.35 5.64
N VAL A 50 -5.50 -10.12 5.99
CA VAL A 50 -4.33 -10.45 5.17
C VAL A 50 -3.43 -11.35 5.97
N THR A 51 -3.01 -12.45 5.37
CA THR A 51 -2.08 -13.39 5.99
C THR A 51 -0.69 -13.16 5.41
N LEU A 52 0.24 -12.74 6.26
CA LEU A 52 1.65 -12.56 5.90
C LEU A 52 2.43 -13.81 6.31
N VAL A 53 3.24 -14.33 5.40
CA VAL A 53 4.19 -15.40 5.70
C VAL A 53 5.55 -14.75 5.91
N LEU A 54 6.09 -14.88 7.11
CA LEU A 54 7.40 -14.40 7.50
C LEU A 54 8.36 -15.58 7.46
N GLU A 55 9.50 -15.42 6.82
CA GLU A 55 10.58 -16.42 6.82
C GLU A 55 11.74 -15.87 7.65
N SER A 56 12.14 -16.60 8.70
CA SER A 56 13.30 -16.25 9.52
C SER A 56 14.60 -16.62 8.80
N LYS A 57 15.72 -16.12 9.30
CA LYS A 57 17.06 -16.46 8.77
C LYS A 57 17.37 -17.95 8.84
N ASP A 58 16.73 -18.67 9.77
CA ASP A 58 16.90 -20.11 9.97
C ASP A 58 15.96 -20.93 9.07
N GLY A 59 15.21 -20.28 8.17
CA GLY A 59 14.25 -20.92 7.26
C GLY A 59 12.90 -21.27 7.89
N LEU A 60 12.65 -20.85 9.14
CA LEU A 60 11.36 -21.06 9.79
C LEU A 60 10.33 -20.10 9.23
N ARG A 61 9.20 -20.65 8.78
CA ARG A 61 8.06 -19.87 8.30
C ARG A 61 7.04 -19.70 9.41
N SER A 62 6.68 -18.45 9.69
CA SER A 62 5.59 -18.11 10.60
C SER A 62 4.50 -17.34 9.85
N THR A 63 3.26 -17.59 10.25
CA THR A 63 2.09 -16.96 9.65
C THR A 63 1.58 -15.88 10.59
N LEU A 64 1.42 -14.67 10.06
CA LEU A 64 0.90 -13.52 10.78
C LEU A 64 -0.38 -13.03 10.11
N GLU A 65 -1.50 -13.11 10.83
CA GLU A 65 -2.75 -12.50 10.38
C GLU A 65 -2.78 -11.02 10.74
N VAL A 66 -3.01 -10.18 9.74
CA VAL A 66 -3.10 -8.74 9.85
C VAL A 66 -4.46 -8.30 9.35
N LYS A 67 -5.19 -7.56 10.17
CA LYS A 67 -6.46 -6.94 9.78
C LYS A 67 -6.18 -5.56 9.18
N ALA A 68 -6.15 -5.47 7.86
CA ALA A 68 -5.90 -4.22 7.16
C ALA A 68 -7.22 -3.47 6.92
N THR A 69 -7.40 -2.31 7.57
CA THR A 69 -8.55 -1.45 7.28
C THR A 69 -8.33 -0.72 5.96
N ALA A 70 -9.23 -0.93 5.01
CA ALA A 70 -9.24 -0.24 3.73
C ALA A 70 -9.49 1.25 3.93
N ARG A 71 -8.64 2.07 3.30
CA ARG A 71 -8.76 3.52 3.28
C ARG A 71 -9.03 3.96 1.84
N PRO A 72 -9.75 5.08 1.64
CA PRO A 72 -9.92 5.64 0.30
C PRO A 72 -8.56 5.82 -0.38
N LEU A 73 -8.52 5.56 -1.69
CA LEU A 73 -7.40 5.95 -2.55
C LEU A 73 -7.42 7.48 -2.72
N GLY A 74 -7.07 8.19 -1.65
CA GLY A 74 -6.96 9.65 -1.61
C GLY A 74 -5.65 10.01 -0.92
N ASN A 75 -4.69 10.51 -1.72
CA ASN A 75 -3.39 11.08 -1.37
C ASN A 75 -2.84 10.78 0.04
N ALA A 76 -1.90 9.83 0.13
CA ALA A 76 -0.90 9.80 1.20
C ALA A 76 0.15 10.95 1.07
N ALA A 77 -0.32 12.13 0.67
CA ALA A 77 0.40 13.39 0.61
C ALA A 77 -0.63 14.54 0.66
N ALA A 78 -1.15 14.83 1.84
CA ALA A 78 -1.70 16.16 2.19
C ALA A 78 -2.00 16.20 3.70
N ALA A 79 -0.96 16.42 4.51
CA ALA A 79 -1.13 17.15 5.75
C ALA A 79 -1.13 18.65 5.39
N ALA A 80 -2.32 19.25 5.21
CA ALA A 80 -2.65 20.67 5.46
C ALA A 80 -4.08 20.98 4.94
N PRO A 81 -4.86 21.83 5.64
CA PRO A 81 -6.21 22.19 5.22
C PRO A 81 -6.17 23.42 4.30
N ALA A 82 -6.93 23.42 3.21
CA ALA A 82 -7.35 24.65 2.56
C ALA A 82 -8.63 24.41 1.76
N ALA A 83 -9.72 25.01 2.25
CA ALA A 83 -10.95 25.20 1.50
C ALA A 83 -10.73 26.21 0.36
N ALA A 84 -11.22 25.90 -0.84
CA ALA A 84 -11.70 26.88 -1.83
C ALA A 84 -12.51 26.17 -2.94
N PRO A 85 -13.62 26.76 -3.44
CA PRO A 85 -14.57 26.09 -4.34
C PRO A 85 -14.16 26.20 -5.82
N HIS A 86 -14.40 25.13 -6.60
CA HIS A 86 -14.23 25.15 -8.05
C HIS A 86 -15.38 25.91 -8.73
N GLY A 87 -15.06 27.06 -9.32
CA GLY A 87 -15.91 27.82 -10.24
C GLY A 87 -15.96 27.22 -11.65
N GLN A 88 -17.09 27.46 -12.33
CA GLN A 88 -17.46 27.06 -13.68
C GLN A 88 -16.40 27.33 -14.78
N HIS A 89 -16.26 26.37 -15.70
CA HIS A 89 -15.89 26.64 -17.09
C HIS A 89 -17.02 26.16 -18.01
N LYS A 90 -17.62 27.12 -18.74
CA LYS A 90 -18.63 26.94 -19.77
C LYS A 90 -17.94 26.85 -21.14
N HIS A 91 -18.63 26.22 -22.10
CA HIS A 91 -18.30 26.05 -23.52
C HIS A 91 -17.81 27.32 -24.23
#